data_AF-A0A847VX95-F1
#
_entry.id   AF-A0A847VX95-F1
#
_cell.length_a   1.000
_cell.length_b   1.000
_cell.length_c   1.000
_cell.angle_alpha   90.00
_cell.angle_beta   90.00
_cell.angle_gamma   90.00
#
_symmetry.space_group_name_H-M   'P 1'
#
loop_
_entity.id
_entity.type
_entity.pdbx_description
1 polymer ?
#
loop_
_entity_poly.entity_id
_entity_poly.type
_entity_poly.pdbx_seq_one_letter_code
_entity_poly.pdbx_strand_id
1 'polypeptide(L)'
;AMAKKSNLLYVAYEKAAEEARKTSHLGVPMHLRNAPTKFMKNIGYGKNYKYTPDFQGEAAKQDYLPVEIKGHIYLTKENKN
;
A
#
# COMPACT_ATOMS: atom_id res chain seq x y z
N ALA A 1 -4.95 32.39 -14.15
CA ALA A 1 -4.71 31.06 -13.52
C ALA A 1 -3.23 30.92 -13.17
N MET A 2 -2.87 30.96 -11.87
CA MET A 2 -1.47 31.03 -11.39
C MET A 2 -0.95 29.74 -10.71
N ALA A 3 -1.79 28.70 -10.60
CA ALA A 3 -1.39 27.45 -9.95
C ALA A 3 -0.34 26.67 -10.76
N LYS A 4 0.68 26.15 -10.07
CA LYS A 4 1.70 25.24 -10.61
C LYS A 4 1.03 23.99 -11.18
N LYS A 5 1.31 23.69 -12.44
CA LYS A 5 0.78 22.49 -13.11
C LYS A 5 1.62 21.28 -12.74
N SER A 6 0.95 20.15 -12.52
CA SER A 6 1.57 18.85 -12.28
C SER A 6 0.58 17.76 -12.65
N ASN A 7 1.01 16.77 -13.43
CA ASN A 7 0.26 15.55 -13.75
C ASN A 7 0.81 14.33 -12.98
N LEU A 8 1.75 14.52 -12.04
CA LEU A 8 2.45 13.44 -11.36
C LEU A 8 1.51 12.47 -10.62
N LEU A 9 0.50 13.00 -9.90
CA LEU A 9 -0.49 12.16 -9.23
C LEU A 9 -1.40 11.42 -10.22
N TYR A 10 -1.71 12.07 -11.35
CA TYR A 10 -2.55 11.50 -12.38
C TYR A 10 -1.88 10.27 -13.01
N VAL A 11 -0.62 10.43 -13.45
CA VAL A 11 0.19 9.34 -14.03
C VAL A 11 0.43 8.22 -13.02
N ALA A 12 0.73 8.55 -11.75
CA ALA A 12 0.94 7.55 -10.70
C ALA A 12 -0.33 6.72 -10.44
N TYR A 13 -1.50 7.37 -10.43
CA TYR A 13 -2.78 6.70 -10.25
C TYR A 13 -3.10 5.76 -11.42
N GLU A 14 -2.90 6.20 -12.66
CA GLU A 14 -3.13 5.33 -13.84
C GLU A 14 -2.28 4.06 -13.78
N LYS A 15 -1.00 4.18 -13.44
CA LYS A 15 -0.10 3.02 -13.27
C LYS A 15 -0.57 2.07 -12.17
N ALA A 16 -0.94 2.61 -11.00
CA ALA A 16 -1.43 1.80 -9.89
C ALA A 16 -2.76 1.11 -10.23
N ALA A 17 -3.66 1.80 -10.95
CA ALA A 17 -4.94 1.26 -11.37
C ALA A 17 -4.78 0.16 -12.41
N GLU A 18 -3.83 0.29 -13.34
CA GLU A 18 -3.50 -0.76 -14.30
C GLU A 18 -2.96 -2.01 -13.61
N GLU A 19 -2.01 -1.85 -12.68
CA GLU A 19 -1.47 -2.97 -11.92
C GLU A 19 -2.59 -3.67 -11.13
N ALA A 20 -3.42 -2.92 -10.42
CA ALA A 20 -4.53 -3.47 -9.64
C ALA A 20 -5.50 -4.31 -10.49
N ARG A 21 -5.74 -3.93 -11.76
CA ARG A 21 -6.54 -4.75 -12.69
C ARG A 21 -5.85 -6.07 -13.01
N LYS A 22 -4.55 -6.05 -13.28
CA LYS A 22 -3.73 -7.23 -13.60
C LYS A 22 -3.57 -8.17 -12.39
N THR A 23 -3.50 -7.59 -11.20
CA THR A 23 -3.17 -8.31 -9.96
C THR A 23 -4.36 -8.42 -8.99
N SER A 24 -5.59 -8.26 -9.48
CA SER A 24 -6.80 -8.32 -8.67
C SER A 24 -7.01 -9.68 -7.96
N HIS A 25 -6.39 -10.73 -8.48
CA HIS A 25 -6.37 -12.07 -7.87
C HIS A 25 -5.42 -12.17 -6.66
N LEU A 26 -4.49 -11.23 -6.50
CA LEU A 26 -3.61 -11.18 -5.34
C LEU A 26 -4.41 -10.74 -4.12
N GLY A 27 -4.45 -11.60 -3.10
CA GLY A 27 -5.14 -11.30 -1.87
C GLY A 27 -4.44 -10.21 -1.05
N VAL A 28 -5.20 -9.55 -0.17
CA VAL A 28 -4.63 -8.62 0.82
C VAL A 28 -3.66 -9.37 1.75
N PRO A 29 -2.48 -8.80 2.06
CA PRO A 29 -1.56 -9.37 3.05
C PRO A 29 -2.23 -9.71 4.38
N MET A 30 -1.88 -10.86 4.98
CA MET A 30 -2.57 -11.38 6.19
C MET A 30 -2.59 -10.41 7.37
N HIS A 31 -1.48 -9.68 7.59
CA HIS A 31 -1.36 -8.69 8.66
C HIS A 31 -2.19 -7.43 8.41
N LEU A 32 -2.71 -7.19 7.20
CA LEU A 32 -3.58 -6.05 6.89
C LEU A 32 -5.07 -6.43 6.86
N ARG A 33 -5.40 -7.72 6.91
CA ARG A 33 -6.79 -8.19 6.87
C ARG A 33 -7.52 -7.84 8.17
N ASN A 34 -8.80 -7.49 8.03
CA ASN A 34 -9.68 -7.36 9.18
C ASN A 34 -9.92 -8.73 9.84
N ALA A 35 -9.92 -8.76 11.17
CA ALA A 35 -10.11 -9.97 11.97
C ALA A 35 -11.23 -9.80 13.02
N PRO A 36 -12.49 -9.60 12.59
CA PRO A 36 -13.60 -9.31 13.50
C PRO A 36 -14.03 -10.52 14.33
N THR A 37 -13.87 -11.75 13.82
CA THR A 37 -14.28 -12.97 14.53
C THR A 37 -13.09 -13.63 15.24
N LYS A 38 -13.38 -14.40 16.30
CA LYS A 38 -12.35 -15.20 16.99
C LYS A 38 -11.68 -16.20 16.05
N PHE A 39 -12.46 -16.85 15.19
CA PHE A 39 -11.93 -17.77 14.18
C PHE A 39 -10.93 -17.09 13.24
N MET A 40 -11.24 -15.89 12.73
CA MET A 40 -10.36 -15.12 11.87
C MET A 40 -9.03 -14.77 12.53
N LYS A 41 -9.05 -14.38 13.82
CA LYS A 41 -7.82 -14.15 14.60
C LYS A 41 -7.00 -15.43 14.76
N ASN A 42 -7.67 -16.56 15.01
CA ASN A 42 -7.02 -17.85 15.22
C ASN A 42 -6.29 -18.35 13.95
N ILE A 43 -6.86 -18.10 12.77
CA ILE A 43 -6.20 -18.42 11.48
C ILE A 43 -5.18 -17.36 11.04
N GLY A 44 -4.94 -16.33 11.86
CA GLY A 44 -3.87 -15.36 11.66
C GLY A 44 -4.24 -14.07 10.93
N TYR A 45 -5.53 -13.76 10.73
CA TYR A 45 -5.91 -12.44 10.18
C TYR A 45 -5.51 -11.32 11.15
N GLY A 46 -4.91 -10.26 10.60
CA GLY A 46 -4.45 -9.10 11.35
C GLY A 46 -3.26 -9.38 12.28
N LYS A 47 -2.72 -10.61 12.28
CA LYS A 47 -1.57 -10.96 13.13
C LYS A 47 -0.35 -10.16 12.67
N ASN A 48 0.39 -9.61 13.64
CA ASN A 48 1.58 -8.78 13.42
C ASN A 48 1.32 -7.46 12.66
N TYR A 49 0.06 -7.00 12.58
CA TYR A 49 -0.23 -5.64 12.11
C TYR A 49 0.52 -4.63 12.98
N LYS A 50 1.23 -3.71 12.33
CA LYS A 50 1.93 -2.63 13.04
C LYS A 50 1.07 -1.37 12.96
N TYR A 51 0.53 -0.94 14.08
CA TYR A 51 -0.20 0.32 14.16
C TYR A 51 0.82 1.47 14.20
N THR A 52 1.00 2.17 13.07
CA THR A 52 2.02 3.22 12.91
C THR A 52 2.07 4.24 14.04
N PRO A 53 0.94 4.72 14.62
CA PRO A 53 0.96 5.66 15.73
C PRO A 53 1.66 5.16 17.01
N ASP A 54 1.81 3.84 17.19
CA ASP A 54 2.54 3.27 18.34
C ASP A 54 4.07 3.33 18.15
N PHE A 55 4.56 3.59 16.93
CA PHE A 55 5.98 3.65 16.62
C PHE A 55 6.46 5.11 16.76
N GLN A 56 7.23 5.37 17.81
CA GLN A 56 7.81 6.70 18.05
C GLN A 56 8.92 6.98 17.03
N GLY A 57 8.82 8.11 16.32
CA GLY A 57 9.88 8.64 15.46
C GLY A 57 10.05 8.00 14.08
N GLU A 58 9.75 6.71 13.91
CA GLU A 58 9.83 6.02 12.62
C GLU A 58 8.49 5.43 12.20
N ALA A 59 8.19 5.48 10.90
CA ALA A 59 7.06 4.75 10.36
C ALA A 59 7.25 3.24 10.56
N ALA A 60 6.16 2.54 10.88
CA ALA A 60 6.17 1.10 11.01
C ALA A 60 6.70 0.41 9.75
N LYS A 61 7.83 -0.32 9.88
CA LYS A 61 8.38 -1.14 8.80
C LYS A 61 7.48 -2.37 8.59
N GLN A 62 6.55 -2.29 7.63
CA GLN A 62 5.69 -3.40 7.18
C GLN A 62 5.39 -3.28 5.69
N ASP A 63 5.05 -4.41 5.07
CA ASP A 63 4.65 -4.44 3.66
C ASP A 63 3.18 -4.07 3.50
N TYR A 64 2.86 -3.26 2.51
CA TYR A 64 1.48 -2.85 2.22
C TYR A 64 0.91 -3.44 0.94
N LEU A 65 1.80 -3.81 0.02
CA LEU A 65 1.46 -4.49 -1.22
C LEU A 65 1.53 -6.02 -1.02
N PRO A 66 0.79 -6.80 -1.82
CA PRO A 66 1.01 -8.24 -1.96
C PRO A 66 2.47 -8.58 -2.25
N VAL A 67 2.88 -9.79 -1.89
CA VAL A 67 4.29 -10.24 -1.96
C VAL A 67 4.82 -10.15 -3.39
N GLU A 68 3.97 -10.47 -4.37
CA GLU A 68 4.30 -10.58 -5.78
C GLU A 68 4.58 -9.22 -6.43
N ILE A 69 3.96 -8.14 -5.91
CA ILE A 69 4.17 -6.77 -6.38
C ILE A 69 4.84 -5.89 -5.32
N LYS A 70 5.50 -6.53 -4.35
CA LYS A 70 6.22 -5.83 -3.30
C LYS A 70 7.33 -4.98 -3.91
N GLY A 71 7.41 -3.72 -3.47
CA GLY A 71 8.45 -2.79 -3.92
C GLY A 71 8.11 -2.02 -5.20
N HIS A 72 6.92 -2.24 -5.79
CA HIS A 72 6.47 -1.39 -6.90
C HIS A 72 6.26 0.05 -6.43
N ILE A 73 6.83 1.01 -7.17
CA ILE A 73 6.73 2.45 -6.89
C ILE A 73 6.02 3.13 -8.05
N TYR A 74 4.80 3.61 -7.82
CA TYR A 74 4.01 4.31 -8.83
C TYR A 74 4.21 5.83 -8.79
N LEU A 75 4.49 6.37 -7.60
CA LEU A 75 4.69 7.79 -7.35
C LEU A 75 6.19 8.13 -7.41
N THR A 76 6.70 8.35 -8.61
CA THR A 76 8.08 8.81 -8.82
C THR A 76 8.09 10.34 -8.88
N LYS A 77 8.86 10.99 -8.00
CA LYS A 77 9.22 12.41 -8.21
C LYS A 77 10.08 12.45 -9.47
N GLU A 78 9.60 13.08 -10.54
CA GLU A 78 10.49 13.40 -11.66
C GLU A 78 11.64 14.25 -11.12
N ASN A 79 12.88 13.80 -11.37
CA ASN A 79 14.04 14.67 -11.23
C ASN A 79 13.86 15.78 -12.26
N LYS A 80 13.41 16.95 -11.79
CA LYS A 80 13.56 18.18 -12.57
C LYS A 80 15.06 18.47 -12.64
N ASN A 81 15.69 18.07 -13.73
CA ASN A 81 16.91 18.72 -14.20
C ASN A 81 16.60 20.17 -14.57
#